data_AF-A0A533YJL5-F1
#
_entry.id   AF-A0A533YJL5-F1
#
_cell.length_a   1.000
_cell.length_b   1.000
_cell.length_c   1.000
_cell.angle_alpha   90.00
_cell.angle_beta   90.00
_cell.angle_gamma   90.00
#
_symmetry.space_group_name_H-M   'P 1'
#
loop_
_entity.id
_entity.type
_entity.pdbx_description
1 polymer ?
#
loop_
_entity_poly.entity_id
_entity_poly.type
_entity_poly.pdbx_seq_one_letter_code
_entity_poly.pdbx_strand_id
1 'polypeptide(L)'
;MQFAETPVKIIKGSINLFVFACFLENAVQEGRITPTSFREQIRLDEGGRGVDLKKIYTADELKAETRNLMLITLGTTAISMNKALEVVYGKEFDTADTSPEGSARVLIYQIRCAFAHDPLNPVWTPNVTQYNRMYRVTVQVRRPSGELTTSREIEFHPPSLKSKPLSPEHFGGLGGYLGLLHYYLAKVEAHPKGSQPYPPSVEES
;
A
#
# COMPACT_ATOMS: atom_id res chain seq x y z
N MET A 1 -21.14 6.00 -7.24
CA MET A 1 -21.16 4.81 -6.37
C MET A 1 -20.34 5.12 -5.12
N GLN A 2 -20.98 5.27 -3.96
CA GLN A 2 -20.30 5.44 -2.68
C GLN A 2 -20.10 4.05 -2.09
N PHE A 3 -18.86 3.55 -2.06
CA PHE A 3 -18.55 2.29 -1.41
C PHE A 3 -18.49 2.53 0.10
N ALA A 4 -19.56 2.17 0.81
CA ALA A 4 -19.55 2.13 2.27
C ALA A 4 -18.73 0.91 2.72
N GLU A 5 -17.40 1.07 2.79
CA GLU A 5 -16.51 0.05 3.35
C GLU A 5 -16.05 0.43 4.76
N THR A 6 -15.95 -0.57 5.62
CA THR A 6 -15.37 -0.42 6.97
C THR A 6 -13.85 -0.28 6.86
N PRO A 7 -13.18 0.46 7.77
CA PRO A 7 -11.72 0.52 7.83
C PRO A 7 -11.01 -0.84 7.76
N VAL A 8 -11.53 -1.87 8.46
CA VAL A 8 -11.00 -3.24 8.40
C VAL A 8 -11.03 -3.80 6.98
N LYS A 9 -12.13 -3.64 6.25
CA LYS A 9 -12.25 -4.10 4.85
C LYS A 9 -11.28 -3.37 3.93
N ILE A 10 -11.13 -2.06 4.08
CA ILE A 10 -10.19 -1.26 3.28
C ILE A 10 -8.75 -1.76 3.48
N ILE A 11 -8.35 -2.01 4.74
CA ILE A 11 -7.02 -2.52 5.07
C ILE A 11 -6.82 -3.93 4.51
N LYS A 12 -7.80 -4.83 4.66
CA LYS A 12 -7.76 -6.19 4.09
C LYS A 12 -7.66 -6.18 2.57
N GLY A 13 -8.45 -5.33 1.90
CA GLY A 13 -8.38 -5.11 0.46
C GLY A 13 -7.00 -4.60 0.03
N SER A 14 -6.41 -3.68 0.81
CA SER A 14 -5.07 -3.15 0.54
C SER A 14 -3.99 -4.24 0.66
N ILE A 15 -4.07 -5.09 1.70
CA ILE A 15 -3.18 -6.24 1.86
C ILE A 15 -3.31 -7.19 0.67
N ASN A 16 -4.54 -7.57 0.31
CA ASN A 16 -4.78 -8.50 -0.78
C ASN A 16 -4.27 -7.97 -2.12
N LEU A 17 -4.52 -6.69 -2.41
CA LEU A 17 -4.04 -6.05 -3.63
C LEU A 17 -2.51 -5.98 -3.69
N PHE A 18 -1.86 -5.59 -2.58
CA PHE A 18 -0.40 -5.55 -2.50
C PHE A 18 0.22 -6.94 -2.69
N VAL A 19 -0.32 -7.95 -2.00
CA VAL A 19 0.13 -9.34 -2.11
C VAL A 19 -0.06 -9.86 -3.53
N PHE A 20 -1.20 -9.57 -4.17
CA PHE A 20 -1.46 -9.95 -5.55
C PHE A 20 -0.45 -9.33 -6.52
N ALA A 21 -0.14 -8.04 -6.37
CA ALA A 21 0.87 -7.38 -7.20
C ALA A 21 2.27 -7.98 -7.00
N CYS A 22 2.66 -8.31 -5.77
CA CYS A 22 3.92 -9.03 -5.51
C CYS A 22 3.94 -10.43 -6.14
N PHE A 23 2.82 -11.16 -6.11
CA PHE A 23 2.73 -12.46 -6.78
C PHE A 23 2.89 -12.35 -8.30
N LEU A 24 2.26 -11.36 -8.92
CA LEU A 24 2.40 -11.11 -10.36
C LEU A 24 3.84 -10.75 -10.73
N GLU A 25 4.45 -9.82 -9.99
CA GLU A 25 5.85 -9.43 -10.20
C GLU A 25 6.77 -10.64 -10.08
N ASN A 26 6.63 -11.42 -9.00
CA ASN A 26 7.45 -12.60 -8.77
C ASN A 26 7.25 -13.66 -9.86
N ALA A 27 6.01 -13.90 -10.28
CA ALA A 27 5.71 -14.86 -11.34
C ALA A 27 6.31 -14.45 -12.70
N VAL A 28 6.37 -13.15 -13.00
CA VAL A 28 7.07 -12.64 -14.20
C VAL A 28 8.58 -12.80 -14.06
N GLN A 29 9.17 -12.44 -12.91
CA GLN A 29 10.62 -12.56 -12.68
C GLN A 29 11.10 -14.02 -12.75
N GLU A 30 10.31 -14.97 -12.24
CA GLU A 30 10.60 -16.40 -12.28
C GLU A 30 10.24 -17.06 -13.63
N GLY A 31 9.70 -16.32 -14.60
CA GLY A 31 9.32 -16.84 -15.91
C GLY A 31 8.08 -17.75 -15.89
N ARG A 32 7.29 -17.75 -14.80
CA ARG A 32 5.99 -18.42 -14.73
C ARG A 32 4.92 -17.69 -15.56
N ILE A 33 5.04 -16.37 -15.66
CA ILE A 33 4.31 -15.52 -16.61
C ILE A 33 5.33 -14.99 -17.61
N THR A 34 5.09 -15.22 -18.90
CA THR A 34 5.99 -14.81 -19.98
C THR A 34 5.22 -14.04 -21.05
N PRO A 35 5.88 -13.42 -22.04
CA PRO A 35 5.17 -12.79 -23.14
C PRO A 35 4.18 -13.69 -23.87
N THR A 36 4.40 -15.01 -23.87
CA THR A 36 3.48 -15.94 -24.53
C THR A 36 2.16 -16.08 -23.78
N SER A 37 2.12 -15.77 -22.49
CA SER A 37 0.90 -15.75 -21.66
C SER A 37 -0.13 -14.71 -22.11
N PHE A 38 0.27 -13.72 -22.93
CA PHE A 38 -0.58 -12.61 -23.38
C PHE A 38 -0.91 -12.65 -24.88
N ARG A 39 -0.65 -13.79 -25.56
CA ARG A 39 -0.88 -13.92 -27.02
C ARG A 39 -2.35 -13.98 -27.39
N GLU A 40 -3.18 -14.50 -26.49
CA GLU A 40 -4.61 -14.60 -26.67
C GLU A 40 -5.26 -13.21 -26.59
N GLN A 41 -6.19 -12.97 -27.50
CA GLN A 41 -7.00 -11.76 -27.51
C GLN A 41 -8.01 -11.84 -26.38
N ILE A 42 -8.08 -10.79 -25.56
CA ILE A 42 -9.10 -10.67 -24.52
C ILE A 42 -10.19 -9.76 -25.08
N ARG A 43 -11.43 -10.23 -25.07
CA ARG A 43 -12.60 -9.40 -25.38
C ARG A 43 -13.18 -8.86 -24.09
N LEU A 44 -13.15 -7.54 -23.91
CA LEU A 44 -13.89 -6.87 -22.85
C LEU A 44 -15.37 -6.85 -23.22
N ASP A 45 -16.25 -7.31 -22.32
CA ASP A 45 -17.68 -7.19 -22.53
C ASP A 45 -18.16 -5.78 -22.15
N GLU A 46 -18.59 -5.02 -23.16
CA GLU A 46 -19.19 -3.68 -23.00
C GLU A 46 -20.68 -3.70 -23.33
N GLY A 47 -21.41 -4.73 -22.92
CA GLY A 47 -22.87 -4.81 -23.13
C GLY A 47 -23.23 -5.00 -24.62
N GLY A 48 -22.47 -5.85 -25.32
CA GLY A 48 -22.75 -6.26 -26.70
C GLY A 48 -21.81 -5.69 -27.78
N ARG A 49 -21.06 -4.60 -27.49
CA ARG A 49 -19.98 -4.10 -28.37
C ARG A 49 -18.63 -4.31 -27.70
N GLY A 50 -18.23 -5.56 -27.56
CA GLY A 50 -16.97 -5.85 -26.88
C GLY A 50 -15.75 -5.25 -27.59
N VAL A 51 -14.77 -4.80 -26.79
CA VAL A 51 -13.49 -4.27 -27.26
C VAL A 51 -12.44 -5.36 -27.16
N ASP A 52 -11.73 -5.57 -28.25
CA ASP A 52 -10.67 -6.57 -28.34
C ASP A 52 -9.33 -5.96 -27.93
N LEU A 53 -8.75 -6.50 -26.86
CA LEU A 53 -7.44 -6.12 -26.36
C LEU A 53 -6.40 -7.17 -26.79
N LYS A 54 -5.37 -6.71 -27.49
CA LYS A 54 -4.19 -7.51 -27.83
C LYS A 54 -2.94 -6.68 -27.67
N LYS A 55 -2.02 -7.14 -26.83
CA LYS A 55 -0.67 -6.58 -26.70
C LYS A 55 0.35 -7.72 -26.73
N ILE A 56 1.30 -7.62 -27.65
CA ILE A 56 2.46 -8.51 -27.69
C ILE A 56 3.55 -7.81 -26.89
N TYR A 57 3.95 -8.42 -25.78
CA TYR A 57 5.05 -7.91 -24.96
C TYR A 57 6.38 -8.48 -25.45
N THR A 58 7.45 -7.71 -25.32
CA THR A 58 8.80 -8.25 -25.14
C THR A 58 9.00 -8.69 -23.68
N ALA A 59 10.04 -9.48 -23.41
CA ALA A 59 10.35 -9.89 -22.04
C ALA A 59 10.66 -8.69 -21.12
N ASP A 60 11.36 -7.68 -21.64
CA ASP A 60 11.75 -6.50 -20.88
C ASP A 60 10.57 -5.57 -20.62
N GLU A 61 9.69 -5.37 -21.61
CA GLU A 61 8.44 -4.63 -21.40
C GLU A 61 7.56 -5.28 -20.34
N LEU A 62 7.39 -6.61 -20.38
CA LEU A 62 6.57 -7.31 -19.39
C LEU A 62 7.12 -7.13 -17.96
N LYS A 63 8.45 -7.20 -17.80
CA LYS A 63 9.12 -6.94 -16.52
C LYS A 63 8.91 -5.50 -16.06
N ALA A 64 9.11 -4.53 -16.94
CA ALA A 64 8.96 -3.11 -16.62
C ALA A 64 7.52 -2.76 -16.24
N GLU A 65 6.54 -3.23 -17.01
CA GLU A 65 5.12 -2.96 -16.80
C GLU A 65 4.63 -3.59 -15.49
N THR A 66 5.07 -4.81 -15.19
CA THR A 66 4.71 -5.48 -13.93
C THR A 66 5.35 -4.79 -12.71
N ARG A 67 6.59 -4.29 -12.86
CA ARG A 67 7.24 -3.49 -11.82
C ARG A 67 6.49 -2.17 -11.58
N ASN A 68 6.08 -1.48 -12.64
CA ASN A 68 5.29 -0.26 -12.55
C ASN A 68 3.94 -0.52 -11.87
N LEU A 69 3.27 -1.61 -12.22
CA LEU A 69 2.02 -2.03 -11.57
C LEU A 69 2.19 -2.25 -10.07
N MET A 70 3.29 -2.89 -9.64
CA MET A 70 3.60 -3.06 -8.23
C MET A 70 3.85 -1.71 -7.53
N LEU A 71 4.60 -0.80 -8.14
CA LEU A 71 4.85 0.55 -7.59
C LEU A 71 3.54 1.35 -7.43
N ILE A 72 2.68 1.33 -8.44
CA ILE A 72 1.35 1.98 -8.40
C ILE A 72 0.50 1.35 -7.29
N THR A 73 0.58 0.03 -7.13
CA THR A 73 -0.13 -0.69 -6.06
C THR A 73 0.36 -0.26 -4.68
N LEU A 74 1.66 -0.07 -4.49
CA LEU A 74 2.22 0.43 -3.23
C LEU A 74 1.67 1.82 -2.88
N GLY A 75 1.65 2.75 -3.85
CA GLY A 75 1.07 4.07 -3.65
C GLY A 75 -0.44 4.02 -3.33
N THR A 76 -1.19 3.23 -4.10
CA THR A 76 -2.64 3.05 -3.92
C THR A 76 -2.97 2.49 -2.54
N THR A 77 -2.25 1.47 -2.11
CA THR A 77 -2.45 0.84 -0.80
C THR A 77 -2.04 1.78 0.33
N ALA A 78 -0.99 2.60 0.18
CA ALA A 78 -0.65 3.62 1.16
C ALA A 78 -1.75 4.69 1.31
N ILE A 79 -2.38 5.09 0.21
CA ILE A 79 -3.52 6.02 0.20
C ILE A 79 -4.72 5.40 0.91
N SER A 80 -5.11 4.18 0.55
CA SER A 80 -6.22 3.46 1.17
C SER A 80 -6.01 3.22 2.65
N MET A 81 -4.79 2.84 3.05
CA MET A 81 -4.41 2.70 4.46
C MET A 81 -4.55 4.02 5.21
N ASN A 82 -3.96 5.10 4.70
CA ASN A 82 -4.06 6.41 5.34
C ASN A 82 -5.55 6.79 5.51
N LYS A 83 -6.38 6.58 4.50
CA LYS A 83 -7.81 6.86 4.58
C LYS A 83 -8.51 6.05 5.67
N ALA A 84 -8.23 4.75 5.78
CA ALA A 84 -8.79 3.90 6.84
C ALA A 84 -8.37 4.40 8.23
N LEU A 85 -7.11 4.79 8.40
CA LEU A 85 -6.60 5.33 9.67
C LEU A 85 -7.22 6.68 10.02
N GLU A 86 -7.49 7.55 9.03
CA GLU A 86 -8.20 8.81 9.26
C GLU A 86 -9.62 8.59 9.82
N VAL A 87 -10.31 7.55 9.38
CA VAL A 87 -11.64 7.19 9.90
C VAL A 87 -11.56 6.73 11.35
N VAL A 88 -10.58 5.88 11.66
CA VAL A 88 -10.44 5.25 12.98
C VAL A 88 -9.92 6.26 14.00
N TYR A 89 -8.89 7.02 13.64
CA TYR A 89 -8.09 7.84 14.56
C TYR A 89 -8.18 9.34 14.31
N GLY A 90 -9.05 9.79 13.38
CA GLY A 90 -9.19 11.20 13.00
C GLY A 90 -8.17 11.64 11.94
N LYS A 91 -8.41 12.76 11.26
CA LYS A 91 -7.51 13.24 10.19
C LYS A 91 -6.19 13.78 10.72
N GLU A 92 -6.25 14.47 11.85
CA GLU A 92 -5.09 15.02 12.53
C GLU A 92 -4.41 13.95 13.38
N PHE A 93 -3.08 13.98 13.41
CA PHE A 93 -2.29 13.13 14.29
C PHE A 93 -1.05 13.89 14.75
N ASP A 94 -0.61 13.58 15.97
CA ASP A 94 0.54 14.23 16.56
C ASP A 94 1.82 13.79 15.85
N THR A 95 2.50 14.72 15.18
CA THR A 95 3.77 14.43 14.50
C THR A 95 4.92 14.25 15.50
N ALA A 96 4.74 14.59 16.77
CA ALA A 96 5.68 14.31 17.85
C ALA A 96 5.49 12.93 18.48
N ASP A 97 4.40 12.21 18.17
CA ASP A 97 4.18 10.85 18.68
C ASP A 97 5.15 9.85 18.04
N THR A 98 6.15 9.45 18.82
CA THR A 98 7.16 8.45 18.44
C THR A 98 6.87 7.06 19.01
N SER A 99 5.67 6.83 19.57
CA SER A 99 5.22 5.48 19.91
C SER A 99 5.24 4.57 18.67
N PRO A 100 5.24 3.23 18.81
CA PRO A 100 5.19 2.34 17.66
C PRO A 100 3.99 2.60 16.74
N GLU A 101 2.85 3.01 17.30
CA GLU A 101 1.64 3.36 16.55
C GLU A 101 1.81 4.71 15.84
N GLY A 102 2.19 5.78 16.56
CA GLY A 102 2.47 7.08 15.95
C GLY A 102 3.53 7.02 14.85
N SER A 103 4.64 6.31 15.10
CA SER A 103 5.72 6.07 14.13
C SER A 103 5.22 5.36 12.88
N ALA A 104 4.45 4.29 13.02
CA ALA A 104 3.85 3.58 11.89
C ALA A 104 2.89 4.50 11.11
N ARG A 105 2.14 5.36 11.81
CA ARG A 105 1.18 6.29 11.22
C ARG A 105 1.88 7.31 10.34
N VAL A 106 2.91 7.94 10.90
CA VAL A 106 3.77 8.91 10.21
C VAL A 106 4.38 8.24 8.98
N LEU A 107 4.92 7.03 9.11
CA LEU A 107 5.53 6.33 7.97
C LEU A 107 4.54 6.08 6.83
N ILE A 108 3.34 5.55 7.11
CA ILE A 108 2.30 5.35 6.09
C ILE A 108 1.92 6.68 5.42
N TYR A 109 1.71 7.72 6.22
CA TYR A 109 1.39 9.04 5.70
C TYR A 109 2.49 9.59 4.78
N GLN A 110 3.75 9.45 5.16
CA GLN A 110 4.87 9.93 4.36
C GLN A 110 5.05 9.12 3.06
N ILE A 111 4.83 7.81 3.09
CA ILE A 111 4.79 6.98 1.88
C ILE A 111 3.67 7.50 0.96
N ARG A 112 2.45 7.68 1.48
CA ARG A 112 1.32 8.25 0.72
C ARG A 112 1.67 9.60 0.10
N CYS A 113 2.33 10.48 0.84
CA CYS A 113 2.75 11.80 0.34
C CYS A 113 3.79 11.69 -0.78
N ALA A 114 4.69 10.71 -0.75
CA ALA A 114 5.67 10.52 -1.80
C ALA A 114 5.04 10.18 -3.16
N PHE A 115 3.89 9.50 -3.17
CA PHE A 115 3.13 9.17 -4.38
C PHE A 115 2.14 10.25 -4.81
N ALA A 116 1.93 11.31 -4.03
CA ALA A 116 0.82 12.24 -4.23
C ALA A 116 0.92 13.11 -5.50
N HIS A 117 2.12 13.30 -6.03
CA HIS A 117 2.37 14.22 -7.15
C HIS A 117 2.84 13.50 -8.43
N ASP A 118 3.76 12.54 -8.30
CA ASP A 118 4.21 11.70 -9.40
C ASP A 118 4.22 10.23 -8.94
N PRO A 119 3.18 9.44 -9.29
CA PRO A 119 3.10 8.05 -8.88
C PRO A 119 4.08 7.13 -9.65
N LEU A 120 4.66 7.60 -10.77
CA LEU A 120 5.65 6.85 -11.55
C LEU A 120 7.07 7.09 -11.03
N ASN A 121 7.33 8.27 -10.47
CA ASN A 121 8.61 8.61 -9.84
C ASN A 121 8.36 9.18 -8.42
N PRO A 122 7.92 8.34 -7.46
CA PRO A 122 7.61 8.81 -6.11
C PRO A 122 8.87 9.33 -5.42
N VAL A 123 8.77 10.51 -4.79
CA VAL A 123 9.88 11.19 -4.11
C VAL A 123 9.44 11.62 -2.71
N TRP A 124 10.31 11.42 -1.73
CA TRP A 124 10.04 11.88 -0.36
C TRP A 124 10.00 13.41 -0.28
N THR A 125 8.85 13.94 0.13
CA THR A 125 8.62 15.40 0.28
C THR A 125 8.16 15.78 1.70
N PRO A 126 8.83 15.32 2.78
CA PRO A 126 8.39 15.60 4.13
C PRO A 126 8.50 17.10 4.47
N ASN A 127 7.53 17.61 5.23
CA ASN A 127 7.68 18.89 5.92
C ASN A 127 8.68 18.71 7.08
N VAL A 128 9.95 19.00 6.82
CA VAL A 128 11.04 18.77 7.78
C VAL A 128 10.94 19.57 9.07
N THR A 129 10.12 20.63 9.11
CA THR A 129 9.85 21.36 10.36
C THR A 129 8.91 20.57 11.26
N GLN A 130 7.92 19.87 10.69
CA GLN A 130 6.95 19.08 11.43
C GLN A 130 7.45 17.67 11.74
N TYR A 131 8.15 17.04 10.80
CA TYR A 131 8.62 15.66 10.85
C TYR A 131 10.14 15.61 11.00
N ASN A 132 10.71 16.17 12.08
CA ASN A 132 12.17 16.24 12.28
C ASN A 132 12.77 15.14 13.19
N ARG A 133 11.97 14.10 13.51
CA ARG A 133 12.30 13.09 14.51
C ARG A 133 12.67 11.76 13.87
N MET A 134 13.34 10.91 14.65
CA MET A 134 13.50 9.50 14.33
C MET A 134 12.22 8.75 14.74
N TYR A 135 11.60 8.07 13.79
CA TYR A 135 10.44 7.20 14.02
C TYR A 135 10.89 5.75 13.95
N ARG A 136 10.36 4.92 14.85
CA ARG A 136 10.72 3.49 14.95
C ARG A 136 9.48 2.64 15.11
N VAL A 137 9.40 1.58 14.34
CA VAL A 137 8.34 0.57 14.48
C VAL A 137 8.90 -0.82 14.22
N THR A 138 8.53 -1.76 15.08
CA THR A 138 8.78 -3.18 14.85
C THR A 138 7.53 -3.83 14.27
N VAL A 139 7.66 -4.40 13.08
CA VAL A 139 6.57 -5.08 12.38
C VAL A 139 6.82 -6.59 12.31
N GLN A 140 5.72 -7.34 12.38
CA GLN A 140 5.75 -8.79 12.19
C GLN A 140 5.50 -9.13 10.73
N VAL A 141 6.37 -9.95 10.13
CA VAL A 141 6.18 -10.50 8.80
C VAL A 141 5.77 -11.96 8.95
N ARG A 142 4.56 -12.28 8.49
CA ARG A 142 3.95 -13.60 8.59
C ARG A 142 4.00 -14.33 7.27
N ARG A 143 4.15 -15.65 7.32
CA ARG A 143 3.93 -16.55 6.18
C ARG A 143 2.44 -16.63 5.86
N PRO A 144 2.09 -17.04 4.63
CA PRO A 144 0.72 -17.39 4.28
C PRO A 144 0.09 -18.45 5.20
N SER A 145 0.90 -19.33 5.81
CA SER A 145 0.46 -20.31 6.83
C SER A 145 0.06 -19.68 8.17
N GLY A 146 0.24 -18.37 8.35
CA GLY A 146 -0.06 -17.63 9.60
C GLY A 146 1.11 -17.58 10.59
N GLU A 147 2.16 -18.39 10.36
CA GLU A 147 3.35 -18.45 11.21
C GLU A 147 4.18 -17.16 11.12
N LEU A 148 4.61 -16.64 12.29
CA LEU A 148 5.56 -15.54 12.34
C LEU A 148 6.88 -16.02 11.72
N THR A 149 7.28 -15.34 10.64
CA THR A 149 8.52 -15.69 9.95
C THR A 149 9.68 -14.87 10.47
N THR A 150 9.46 -13.58 10.68
CA THR A 150 10.48 -12.66 11.18
C THR A 150 9.84 -11.39 11.74
N SER A 151 10.56 -10.69 12.62
CA SER A 151 10.25 -9.32 13.01
C SER A 151 11.24 -8.39 12.32
N ARG A 152 10.76 -7.27 11.80
CA ARG A 152 11.61 -6.24 11.18
C ARG A 152 11.46 -4.95 11.95
N GLU A 153 12.57 -4.38 12.37
CA GLU A 153 12.61 -3.00 12.83
C GLU A 153 12.73 -2.09 11.62
N ILE A 154 11.90 -1.05 11.59
CA ILE A 154 11.91 0.00 10.58
C ILE A 154 12.26 1.29 11.31
N GLU A 155 13.41 1.85 10.96
CA GLU A 155 13.81 3.19 11.34
C GLU A 155 13.57 4.15 10.18
N PHE A 156 12.91 5.27 10.46
CA PHE A 156 12.56 6.26 9.46
C PHE A 156 12.84 7.66 9.99
N HIS A 157 13.76 8.36 9.33
CA HIS A 157 14.10 9.75 9.62
C HIS A 157 13.79 10.63 8.40
N PRO A 158 12.60 11.25 8.33
CA PRO A 158 12.13 11.99 7.17
C PRO A 158 13.11 13.04 6.61
N PRO A 159 13.79 13.88 7.44
CA PRO A 159 14.75 14.86 6.93
C PRO A 159 15.89 14.24 6.13
N SER A 160 16.33 13.03 6.50
CA SER A 160 17.39 12.34 5.76
C SER A 160 16.94 11.78 4.40
N LEU A 161 15.63 11.75 4.15
CA LEU A 161 15.03 11.22 2.94
C LEU A 161 14.51 12.31 2.00
N LYS A 162 14.44 13.58 2.44
CA LYS A 162 13.93 14.69 1.63
C LYS A 162 14.56 14.71 0.23
N SER A 163 13.69 14.80 -0.78
CA SER A 163 14.02 14.83 -2.21
C SER A 163 14.66 13.55 -2.77
N LYS A 164 14.76 12.47 -1.98
CA LYS A 164 15.23 11.17 -2.49
C LYS A 164 14.08 10.41 -3.15
N PRO A 165 14.37 9.61 -4.21
CA PRO A 165 13.42 8.63 -4.71
C PRO A 165 12.96 7.70 -3.60
N LEU A 166 11.67 7.38 -3.58
CA LEU A 166 11.13 6.37 -2.68
C LEU A 166 11.68 5.00 -3.09
N SER A 167 12.08 4.22 -2.10
CA SER A 167 12.69 2.91 -2.28
C SER A 167 12.19 1.98 -1.17
N PRO A 168 11.87 0.70 -1.45
CA PRO A 168 11.37 -0.23 -0.45
C PRO A 168 12.26 -0.36 0.79
N GLU A 169 13.57 -0.24 0.63
CA GLU A 169 14.57 -0.35 1.70
C GLU A 169 14.35 0.68 2.82
N HIS A 170 13.81 1.85 2.49
CA HIS A 170 13.49 2.91 3.46
C HIS A 170 12.40 2.53 4.47
N PHE A 171 11.67 1.44 4.22
CA PHE A 171 10.65 0.91 5.13
C PHE A 171 10.79 -0.61 5.31
N GLY A 172 12.02 -1.11 5.29
CA GLY A 172 12.31 -2.53 5.57
C GLY A 172 11.97 -3.48 4.43
N GLY A 173 11.92 -3.00 3.19
CA GLY A 173 11.57 -3.75 1.98
C GLY A 173 10.06 -3.96 1.83
N LEU A 174 9.65 -4.66 0.76
CA LEU A 174 8.24 -5.00 0.53
C LEU A 174 7.63 -5.82 1.68
N GLY A 175 8.43 -6.67 2.33
CA GLY A 175 8.01 -7.41 3.53
C GLY A 175 7.80 -6.50 4.75
N GLY A 176 8.62 -5.46 4.94
CA GLY A 176 8.41 -4.46 5.98
C GLY A 176 7.12 -3.66 5.75
N TYR A 177 6.86 -3.29 4.50
CA TYR A 177 5.59 -2.65 4.13
C TYR A 177 4.37 -3.53 4.43
N LEU A 178 4.40 -4.81 3.99
CA LEU A 178 3.33 -5.77 4.32
C LEU A 178 3.15 -5.92 5.84
N GLY A 179 4.26 -5.93 6.59
CA GLY A 179 4.25 -5.92 8.05
C GLY A 179 3.54 -4.69 8.64
N LEU A 180 3.72 -3.49 8.07
CA LEU A 180 3.00 -2.28 8.48
C LEU A 180 1.49 -2.40 8.23
N LEU A 181 1.09 -2.98 7.09
CA LEU A 181 -0.32 -3.20 6.78
C LEU A 181 -0.96 -4.13 7.82
N HIS A 182 -0.30 -5.25 8.14
CA HIS A 182 -0.78 -6.19 9.15
C HIS A 182 -0.75 -5.61 10.58
N TYR A 183 0.27 -4.81 10.90
CA TYR A 183 0.35 -4.10 12.17
C TYR A 183 -0.91 -3.27 12.40
N TYR A 184 -1.30 -2.47 11.40
CA TYR A 184 -2.50 -1.66 11.50
C TYR A 184 -3.80 -2.44 11.39
N LEU A 185 -3.82 -3.53 10.63
CA LEU A 185 -4.99 -4.39 10.61
C LEU A 185 -5.35 -4.86 12.02
N ALA A 186 -4.37 -5.40 12.76
CA ALA A 186 -4.58 -5.88 14.13
C ALA A 186 -5.06 -4.77 15.07
N LYS A 187 -4.50 -3.56 14.94
CA LYS A 187 -4.89 -2.39 15.74
C LYS A 187 -6.31 -1.93 15.43
N VAL A 188 -6.66 -1.86 14.15
CA VAL A 188 -7.97 -1.40 13.70
C VAL A 188 -9.06 -2.43 14.00
N GLU A 189 -8.77 -3.73 13.91
CA GLU A 189 -9.69 -4.79 14.32
C GLU A 189 -10.02 -4.73 15.83
N ALA A 190 -9.06 -4.30 16.66
CA ALA A 190 -9.27 -4.09 18.08
C ALA A 190 -9.97 -2.76 18.42
N HIS A 191 -10.15 -1.86 17.45
CA HIS A 191 -10.70 -0.52 17.67
C HIS A 191 -12.22 -0.47 17.41
N PRO A 192 -13.04 0.18 18.27
CA PRO A 192 -14.51 0.22 18.10
C PRO A 192 -15.00 0.76 16.75
N LYS A 193 -14.27 1.72 16.18
CA LYS A 193 -14.56 2.31 14.86
C LYS A 193 -14.10 1.46 13.68
N GLY A 194 -13.35 0.37 13.90
CA GLY A 194 -12.79 -0.44 12.81
C GLY A 194 -13.85 -1.14 11.96
N SER A 195 -14.98 -1.50 12.56
CA SER A 195 -16.12 -2.16 11.91
C SER A 195 -17.23 -1.19 11.49
N GLN A 196 -17.10 0.11 11.74
CA GLN A 196 -18.10 1.10 11.36
C GLN A 196 -17.92 1.49 9.88
N PRO A 197 -18.98 1.50 9.06
CA PRO A 197 -18.87 1.91 7.66
C PRO A 197 -18.54 3.40 7.55
N TYR A 198 -17.75 3.77 6.53
CA TYR A 198 -17.45 5.16 6.22
C TYR A 198 -17.88 5.53 4.78
N PRO A 199 -18.56 6.69 4.58
CA PRO A 199 -19.09 7.59 5.62
C PRO A 199 -20.16 6.88 6.47
N PRO A 200 -20.39 7.31 7.72
CA PRO A 200 -21.46 6.76 8.54
C PRO A 200 -22.79 6.84 7.78
N SER A 201 -23.63 5.83 7.93
CA SER A 201 -24.99 5.85 7.39
C SER A 201 -25.66 7.14 7.84
N VAL A 202 -26.11 7.95 6.88
CA VAL A 202 -26.93 9.11 7.18
C VAL A 202 -28.21 8.54 7.79
N GLU A 203 -28.46 8.82 9.07
CA GLU A 203 -29.79 8.58 9.63
C GLU A 203 -30.75 9.45 8.82
N GLU A 204 -31.65 8.82 8.07
CA GLU A 204 -32.79 9.52 7.48
C GLU A 204 -33.63 10.04 8.65
N SER A 205 -33.50 11.34 8.94
CA SER A 205 -34.31 12.08 9.89
C SER A 205 -35.70 12.36 9.35
#